data_AF-A0A7V9BK43-F1
#
_entry.id   AF-A0A7V9BK43-F1
#
_cell.length_a   1.000
_cell.length_b   1.000
_cell.length_c   1.000
_cell.angle_alpha   90.00
_cell.angle_beta   90.00
_cell.angle_gamma   90.00
#
_symmetry.space_group_name_H-M   'P 1'
#
loop_
_entity.id
_entity.type
_entity.pdbx_description
1 polymer ?
#
loop_
_entity_poly.entity_id
_entity_poly.type
_entity_poly.pdbx_seq_one_letter_code
_entity_poly.pdbx_strand_id
1 'polypeptide(L)'
;MNMTVHDESIRATSPQASAPFPADVGSFIESTPWTFAKTYAATWPHEYVVRNAENAAMILALARHIFEHGVDGRFYSQVRKYHHEGGKVYWSMADAPEGAGLINRCGEDQTYEARLAAGTLPGR
;
A
#
# COMPACT_ATOMS: atom_id res chain seq x y z
N MET A 1 5.90 48.46 -14.43
CA MET A 1 5.18 47.18 -14.61
C MET A 1 6.03 46.06 -14.04
N ASN A 2 5.64 45.48 -12.90
CA ASN A 2 6.24 44.23 -12.41
C ASN A 2 5.19 43.14 -12.63
N MET A 3 5.53 42.15 -13.44
CA MET A 3 4.69 40.98 -13.70
C MET A 3 5.22 39.84 -12.83
N THR A 4 4.57 39.63 -11.69
CA THR A 4 4.81 38.47 -10.83
C THR A 4 4.24 37.25 -11.53
N VAL A 5 5.11 36.31 -11.91
CA VAL A 5 4.71 34.96 -12.31
C VAL A 5 4.24 34.21 -11.07
N HIS A 6 2.98 33.78 -11.07
CA HIS A 6 2.44 32.91 -10.03
C HIS A 6 3.01 31.51 -10.23
N ASP A 7 3.80 31.08 -9.25
CA ASP A 7 4.20 29.71 -9.00
C ASP A 7 2.95 28.89 -8.68
N GLU A 8 2.51 28.05 -9.63
CA GLU A 8 1.47 27.06 -9.36
C GLU A 8 2.08 25.94 -8.51
N SER A 9 2.04 26.18 -7.20
CA SER A 9 2.19 25.19 -6.15
C SER A 9 1.42 23.92 -6.52
N ILE A 10 2.19 22.83 -6.68
CA ILE A 10 1.70 21.46 -6.63
C ILE A 10 0.85 21.34 -5.37
N ARG A 11 -0.47 21.26 -5.54
CA ARG A 11 -1.38 20.92 -4.45
C ARG A 11 -1.00 19.52 -4.00
N ALA A 12 -0.47 19.41 -2.78
CA ALA A 12 -0.44 18.14 -2.07
C ALA A 12 -1.89 17.64 -1.99
N THR A 13 -2.20 16.59 -2.74
CA THR A 13 -3.49 15.91 -2.66
C THR A 13 -3.69 15.51 -1.22
N SER A 14 -4.74 16.03 -0.58
CA SER A 14 -5.18 15.56 0.73
C SER A 14 -5.35 14.03 0.66
N PRO A 15 -5.02 13.27 1.72
CA PRO A 15 -5.30 11.83 1.71
C PRO A 15 -6.81 11.67 1.54
N GLN A 16 -7.23 11.19 0.37
CA GLN A 16 -8.59 10.78 0.15
C GLN A 16 -8.81 9.60 1.09
N ALA A 17 -9.75 9.73 2.02
CA ALA A 17 -10.07 8.65 2.95
C ALA A 17 -10.51 7.43 2.13
N SER A 18 -9.73 6.36 2.19
CA SER A 18 -10.07 5.05 1.63
C SER A 18 -11.38 4.56 2.24
N ALA A 19 -12.21 3.90 1.44
CA ALA A 19 -13.37 3.19 1.98
C ALA A 19 -12.91 2.12 2.99
N PRO A 20 -13.50 2.04 4.19
CA PRO A 20 -13.04 1.07 5.20
C PRO A 20 -13.23 -0.36 4.69
N PHE A 21 -12.42 -1.30 5.17
CA PHE A 21 -12.57 -2.70 4.85
C PHE A 21 -13.94 -3.23 5.30
N PRO A 22 -14.57 -4.11 4.50
CA PRO A 22 -15.66 -4.95 4.97
C PRO A 22 -15.25 -5.73 6.23
N ALA A 23 -16.20 -5.99 7.12
CA ALA A 23 -15.93 -6.57 8.43
C ALA A 23 -15.25 -7.95 8.37
N ASP A 24 -15.56 -8.76 7.36
CA ASP A 24 -14.94 -10.05 7.11
C ASP A 24 -13.48 -9.91 6.65
N VAL A 25 -13.20 -8.95 5.76
CA VAL A 25 -11.83 -8.60 5.34
C VAL A 25 -11.02 -8.06 6.53
N GLY A 26 -11.62 -7.19 7.35
CA GLY A 26 -11.00 -6.70 8.58
C GLY A 26 -10.65 -7.84 9.55
N SER A 27 -11.61 -8.73 9.81
CA SER A 27 -11.41 -9.91 10.67
C SER A 27 -10.33 -10.86 10.12
N PHE A 28 -10.27 -11.03 8.80
CA PHE A 28 -9.21 -11.79 8.14
C PHE A 28 -7.84 -11.13 8.37
N ILE A 29 -7.71 -9.81 8.19
CA ILE A 29 -6.45 -9.08 8.38
C ILE A 29 -5.93 -9.23 9.81
N GLU A 30 -6.82 -9.10 10.80
CA GLU A 30 -6.49 -9.17 12.23
C GLU A 30 -6.07 -10.58 12.66
N SER A 31 -6.75 -11.61 12.16
CA SER A 31 -6.46 -13.00 12.51
C SER A 31 -5.32 -13.64 11.71
N THR A 32 -4.95 -13.03 10.57
CA THR A 32 -3.92 -13.58 9.68
C THR A 32 -2.53 -13.46 10.29
N PRO A 33 -1.73 -14.55 10.32
CA PRO A 33 -0.31 -14.46 10.63
C PRO A 33 0.46 -13.89 9.43
N TRP A 34 1.00 -12.68 9.59
CA TRP A 34 1.80 -12.02 8.56
C TRP A 34 3.26 -12.43 8.65
N THR A 35 3.91 -12.61 7.49
CA THR A 35 5.32 -12.97 7.40
C THR A 35 6.16 -11.74 7.10
N PHE A 36 7.14 -11.42 7.95
CA PHE A 36 8.06 -10.33 7.70
C PHE A 36 9.05 -10.66 6.56
N ALA A 37 9.16 -9.77 5.57
CA ALA A 37 10.00 -9.95 4.40
C ALA A 37 11.47 -9.61 4.70
N LYS A 38 12.20 -10.55 5.31
CA LYS A 38 13.59 -10.36 5.77
C LYS A 38 14.54 -9.80 4.70
N THR A 39 14.36 -10.20 3.44
CA THR A 39 15.18 -9.72 2.30
C THR A 39 15.08 -8.21 2.08
N TYR A 40 13.99 -7.58 2.50
CA TYR A 40 13.75 -6.14 2.35
C TYR A 40 13.92 -5.36 3.66
N ALA A 41 14.37 -6.00 4.75
CA ALA A 41 14.43 -5.38 6.06
C ALA A 41 15.25 -4.07 6.09
N ALA A 42 16.34 -4.01 5.32
CA ALA A 42 17.22 -2.85 5.24
C ALA A 42 16.76 -1.79 4.21
N THR A 43 15.81 -2.12 3.33
CA THR A 43 15.42 -1.26 2.21
C THR A 43 13.96 -0.83 2.32
N TRP A 44 13.04 -1.77 2.17
CA TRP A 44 11.60 -1.57 2.23
C TRP A 44 10.98 -2.60 3.16
N PRO A 45 11.10 -2.44 4.49
CA PRO A 45 10.56 -3.38 5.44
C PRO A 45 9.03 -3.45 5.29
N HIS A 46 8.54 -4.66 5.02
CA HIS A 46 7.12 -4.97 4.90
C HIS A 46 6.86 -6.40 5.34
N GLU A 47 5.58 -6.71 5.50
CA GLU A 47 5.09 -8.05 5.76
C GLU A 47 4.22 -8.52 4.58
N TYR A 48 4.00 -9.82 4.47
CA TYR A 48 3.10 -10.38 3.46
C TYR A 48 2.33 -11.58 4.00
N VAL A 49 1.20 -11.85 3.35
CA VAL A 49 0.48 -13.12 3.46
C VAL A 49 0.40 -13.76 2.08
N VAL A 50 0.73 -15.05 2.01
CA VAL A 50 0.66 -15.84 0.76
C VAL A 50 -0.71 -16.49 0.64
N ARG A 51 -1.22 -16.53 -0.60
CA ARG A 51 -2.44 -17.26 -0.94
C ARG A 51 -2.24 -18.77 -0.79
N ASN A 52 -3.17 -19.43 -0.12
CA ASN A 52 -3.30 -20.87 -0.05
C ASN A 52 -4.77 -21.29 -0.28
N ALA A 53 -5.08 -22.58 -0.15
CA ALA A 53 -6.42 -23.09 -0.40
C ALA A 53 -7.44 -22.55 0.62
N GLU A 54 -7.00 -22.37 1.87
CA GLU A 54 -7.84 -21.98 2.99
C GLU A 54 -8.20 -20.49 2.98
N ASN A 55 -7.30 -19.63 2.51
CA ASN A 55 -7.47 -18.17 2.51
C ASN A 55 -7.76 -17.56 1.14
N ALA A 56 -7.83 -18.37 0.06
CA ALA A 56 -7.93 -17.87 -1.31
C ALA A 56 -9.08 -16.87 -1.52
N ALA A 57 -10.25 -17.13 -0.94
CA ALA A 57 -11.40 -16.24 -1.04
C ALA A 57 -11.15 -14.89 -0.36
N MET A 58 -10.51 -14.89 0.81
CA MET A 58 -10.19 -13.66 1.55
C MET A 58 -9.04 -12.86 0.92
N ILE A 59 -8.03 -13.54 0.35
CA ILE A 59 -7.01 -12.86 -0.45
C ILE A 59 -7.64 -12.16 -1.65
N LEU A 60 -8.56 -12.83 -2.35
CA LEU A 60 -9.26 -12.21 -3.49
C LEU A 60 -10.14 -11.04 -3.05
N ALA A 61 -10.89 -11.18 -1.95
CA ALA A 61 -11.73 -10.10 -1.42
C ALA A 61 -10.88 -8.87 -1.03
N LEU A 62 -9.77 -9.08 -0.31
CA LEU A 62 -8.82 -8.04 0.04
C LEU A 62 -8.19 -7.40 -1.21
N ALA A 63 -7.77 -8.21 -2.19
CA ALA A 63 -7.22 -7.69 -3.44
C ALA A 63 -8.25 -6.82 -4.18
N ARG A 64 -9.50 -7.26 -4.31
CA ARG A 64 -10.56 -6.47 -4.96
C ARG A 64 -10.76 -5.12 -4.28
N HIS A 65 -10.83 -5.12 -2.95
CA HIS A 65 -10.95 -3.88 -2.18
C HIS A 65 -9.80 -2.91 -2.45
N ILE A 66 -8.56 -3.42 -2.45
CA ILE A 66 -7.36 -2.62 -2.76
C ILE A 66 -7.43 -2.04 -4.17
N PHE A 67 -7.83 -2.83 -5.17
CA PHE A 67 -7.88 -2.37 -6.56
C PHE A 67 -9.01 -1.37 -6.81
N GLU A 68 -10.13 -1.51 -6.10
CA GLU A 68 -11.31 -0.65 -6.25
C GLU A 68 -11.16 0.69 -5.49
N HIS A 69 -10.58 0.66 -4.29
CA HIS A 69 -10.54 1.81 -3.39
C HIS A 69 -9.14 2.36 -3.11
N GLY A 70 -8.11 1.67 -3.60
CA GLY A 70 -6.73 2.09 -3.42
C GLY A 70 -6.33 3.26 -4.32
N VAL A 71 -5.38 4.04 -3.84
CA VAL A 71 -4.73 5.13 -4.57
C VAL A 71 -3.40 4.67 -5.14
N ASP A 72 -2.88 5.37 -6.14
CA ASP A 72 -1.55 5.04 -6.69
C ASP A 72 -0.47 5.38 -5.66
N GLY A 73 0.40 4.41 -5.39
CA GLY A 73 1.58 4.55 -4.55
C GLY A 73 2.79 3.84 -5.15
N ARG A 74 3.98 4.15 -4.66
CA ARG A 74 5.23 3.58 -5.19
C ARG A 74 5.80 2.49 -4.30
N PHE A 75 6.11 1.36 -4.92
CA PHE A 75 7.01 0.34 -4.39
C PHE A 75 8.27 0.30 -5.25
N TYR A 76 9.37 0.86 -4.74
CA TYR A 76 10.54 1.21 -5.57
C TYR A 76 10.12 2.09 -6.77
N SER A 77 10.37 1.63 -8.01
CA SER A 77 9.99 2.30 -9.25
C SER A 77 8.61 1.88 -9.78
N GLN A 78 7.95 0.92 -9.13
CA GLN A 78 6.68 0.36 -9.59
C GLN A 78 5.52 1.11 -8.96
N VAL A 79 4.54 1.50 -9.79
CA VAL A 79 3.26 2.05 -9.31
C VAL A 79 2.32 0.90 -8.99
N ARG A 80 1.71 0.95 -7.80
CA ARG A 80 0.77 -0.07 -7.30
C ARG A 80 -0.44 0.63 -6.67
N LYS A 81 -1.57 -0.09 -6.58
CA LYS A 81 -2.73 0.34 -5.80
C LYS A 81 -2.46 0.09 -4.31
N TYR A 82 -2.49 1.17 -3.52
CA TYR A 82 -2.28 1.20 -2.08
C TYR A 82 -3.59 1.51 -1.38
N HIS A 83 -3.99 0.63 -0.47
CA HIS A 83 -5.11 0.87 0.43
C HIS A 83 -4.60 1.24 1.82
N HIS A 84 -5.05 2.36 2.36
CA HIS A 84 -4.64 2.88 3.66
C HIS A 84 -5.70 2.58 4.72
N GLU A 85 -5.35 1.85 5.77
CA GLU A 85 -6.29 1.56 6.86
C GLU A 85 -5.58 1.14 8.14
N GLY A 86 -6.05 1.59 9.31
CA GLY A 86 -5.51 1.13 10.60
C GLY A 86 -4.02 1.42 10.82
N GLY A 87 -3.47 2.47 10.21
CA GLY A 87 -2.04 2.80 10.28
C GLY A 87 -1.15 1.87 9.44
N LYS A 88 -1.75 1.12 8.51
CA LYS A 88 -1.08 0.24 7.57
C LYS A 88 -1.46 0.58 6.14
N VAL A 89 -0.54 0.25 5.23
CA VAL A 89 -0.76 0.31 3.79
C VAL A 89 -0.71 -1.09 3.21
N TYR A 90 -1.68 -1.46 2.38
CA TYR A 90 -1.85 -2.78 1.80
C TYR A 90 -1.76 -2.71 0.28
N TRP A 91 -1.06 -3.67 -0.34
CA TRP A 91 -0.97 -3.75 -1.81
C TRP A 91 -0.75 -5.17 -2.32
N SER A 92 -1.11 -5.39 -3.58
CA SER A 92 -0.71 -6.60 -4.33
C SER A 92 0.35 -6.26 -5.37
N MET A 93 1.14 -7.27 -5.76
CA MET A 93 2.06 -7.19 -6.91
C MET A 93 1.41 -7.63 -8.22
N ALA A 94 0.18 -8.15 -8.19
CA ALA A 94 -0.56 -8.55 -9.38
C ALA A 94 -1.03 -7.34 -10.20
N ASP A 95 -1.38 -7.58 -11.47
CA ASP A 95 -1.96 -6.56 -12.37
C ASP A 95 -3.49 -6.50 -12.27
N ALA A 96 -4.11 -7.54 -11.69
CA ALA A 96 -5.55 -7.66 -11.45
C ALA A 96 -5.79 -8.46 -10.16
N PRO A 97 -6.93 -8.26 -9.46
CA PRO A 97 -7.16 -8.89 -8.16
C PRO A 97 -7.22 -10.43 -8.25
N GLU A 98 -7.71 -11.00 -9.34
CA GLU A 98 -7.74 -12.46 -9.57
C GLU A 98 -6.35 -13.10 -9.60
N GLY A 99 -5.33 -12.33 -9.97
CA GLY A 99 -3.93 -12.74 -10.03
C GLY A 99 -3.19 -12.62 -8.69
N ALA A 100 -3.84 -12.17 -7.61
CA ALA A 100 -3.19 -12.02 -6.32
C ALA A 100 -2.75 -13.37 -5.74
N GLY A 101 -1.44 -13.62 -5.78
CA GLY A 101 -0.79 -14.75 -5.08
C GLY A 101 -0.34 -14.40 -3.66
N LEU A 102 -0.28 -13.11 -3.34
CA LEU A 102 0.03 -12.57 -2.01
C LEU A 102 -0.53 -11.15 -1.87
N ILE A 103 -0.68 -10.72 -0.62
CA ILE A 103 -0.89 -9.31 -0.26
C ILE A 103 0.26 -8.90 0.65
N ASN A 104 0.82 -7.73 0.38
CA ASN A 104 1.83 -7.09 1.21
C ASN A 104 1.17 -6.04 2.11
N ARG A 105 1.82 -5.74 3.24
CA ARG A 105 1.52 -4.56 4.05
C ARG A 105 2.76 -3.93 4.67
N CYS A 106 2.73 -2.62 4.91
CA CYS A 106 3.74 -1.92 5.71
C CYS A 106 3.08 -0.87 6.60
N GLY A 107 3.86 -0.22 7.48
CA GLY A 107 3.39 0.97 8.18
C GLY A 107 3.28 2.16 7.22
N GLU A 108 2.39 3.11 7.53
CA GLU A 108 2.24 4.36 6.76
C GLU A 108 3.56 5.12 6.60
N ASP A 109 4.40 5.09 7.64
CA ASP A 109 5.73 5.68 7.69
C ASP A 109 6.77 4.93 6.82
N GLN A 110 6.41 3.78 6.26
CA GLN A 110 7.27 2.95 5.41
C GLN A 110 6.87 2.97 3.94
N THR A 111 5.89 3.79 3.56
CA THR A 111 5.60 4.11 2.15
C THR A 111 6.75 4.88 1.50
N TYR A 112 6.77 4.91 0.18
CA TYR A 112 7.77 5.65 -0.57
C TYR A 112 7.69 7.15 -0.28
N GLU A 113 6.49 7.69 -0.31
CA GLU A 113 6.20 9.09 -0.11
C GLU A 113 6.58 9.54 1.31
N ALA A 114 6.26 8.73 2.34
CA ALA A 114 6.67 9.02 3.71
C ALA A 114 8.18 8.98 3.90
N ARG A 115 8.86 7.97 3.34
CA ARG A 115 10.33 7.87 3.39
C ARG A 115 11.02 8.99 2.62
N LEU A 116 10.47 9.40 1.48
CA LEU A 116 10.95 10.56 0.72
C LEU A 116 10.84 11.83 1.56
N ALA A 117 9.68 12.08 2.17
CA ALA A 117 9.48 13.24 3.04
C ALA A 117 10.41 13.24 4.27
N ALA A 118 10.71 12.06 4.81
CA ALA A 118 11.62 11.91 5.95
C ALA A 118 13.11 11.88 5.56
N GLY A 119 13.47 11.87 4.28
CA GLY A 119 14.86 11.72 3.83
C GLY A 119 15.46 10.33 4.14
N THR A 120 14.62 9.29 4.25
CA THR A 120 15.00 7.92 4.62
C THR A 120 14.76 6.91 3.51
N LEU A 121 14.73 7.36 2.25
CA LEU A 121 14.76 6.45 1.11
C LEU A 121 16.03 5.59 1.17
N PRO A 122 15.93 4.27 0.93
CA PRO A 122 17.10 3.43 0.90
C PRO A 122 18.05 3.84 -0.22
N GLY A 123 19.36 3.71 0.04
CA GLY A 123 20.39 3.92 -0.97
C GLY A 123 20.25 2.94 -2.15
N ARG A 124 20.82 3.32 -3.30
CA ARG A 124 20.93 2.44 -4.47
C ARG A 124 21.73 1.19 -4.16
#